data_AF-A0A6L3ZYG5-F1
#
_entry.id   AF-A0A6L3ZYG5-F1
#
_cell.length_a   1.000
_cell.length_b   1.000
_cell.length_c   1.000
_cell.angle_alpha   90.00
_cell.angle_beta   90.00
_cell.angle_gamma   90.00
#
_symmetry.space_group_name_H-M   'P 1'
#
loop_
_entity.id
_entity.type
_entity.pdbx_description
1 polymer ?
#
loop_
_entity_poly.entity_id
_entity_poly.type
_entity_poly.pdbx_seq_one_letter_code
_entity_poly.pdbx_strand_id
1 'polypeptide(L)'
;RYLAALHRPALSGATAAEQTDVERWMDWLLASLNTPYVAVFNFFDDPNNNFLLDVVTQVTQVFGALGVIAMVVSGFLVTNVINSVVVEQRKQIGVMKSLGATVRDNIFIYTGMAFLYGIIGTFFGILIGAPLGGYLAQVLDTSAMTYVDGIQISPSAILIGVVMGLLVPVLAALLPVLNGTRVTILEAMTDLGLGSQWGSTRMSHWIGRLPLPRTVIQALSNIWQKRGRLTLTGLALLLAVAAFMGTTAVVSSLQTVIDDVTGTAAYEIGITTLKPQDPATMEALIKEKFPEVEAVYSGNGMSIQIEGYKSTDRFTEGTSQVETVGLDTAHPAINFELTDGDAWQNDPQRRGVIVSRTLADSINKGVGDSVTLIYGSRTLDMD
;
A
#
# COMPACT_ATOMS: atom_id res chain seq x y z
N ARG A 1 -26.29 39.88 -5.10
CA ARG A 1 -27.72 40.32 -5.21
C ARG A 1 -28.26 40.42 -6.65
N TYR A 2 -27.57 41.07 -7.60
CA TYR A 2 -28.05 41.21 -8.99
C TYR A 2 -28.17 39.86 -9.74
N LEU A 3 -27.19 38.96 -9.61
CA LEU A 3 -27.21 37.63 -10.23
C LEU A 3 -28.19 36.65 -9.55
N ALA A 4 -28.41 36.80 -8.23
CA ALA A 4 -29.42 36.03 -7.48
C ALA A 4 -30.84 36.39 -7.92
N ALA A 5 -31.07 37.67 -8.23
CA ALA A 5 -32.32 38.14 -8.82
C ALA A 5 -32.51 37.63 -10.26
N LEU A 6 -31.43 37.42 -11.02
CA LEU A 6 -31.47 36.95 -12.41
C LEU A 6 -31.77 35.45 -12.52
N HIS A 7 -31.28 34.63 -11.57
CA HIS A 7 -31.43 33.16 -11.59
C HIS A 7 -32.40 32.61 -10.55
N ARG A 8 -33.17 33.48 -9.86
CA ARG A 8 -34.28 33.11 -8.97
C ARG A 8 -35.22 32.02 -9.51
N PRO A 9 -35.58 31.99 -10.81
CA PRO A 9 -36.43 30.93 -11.36
C PRO A 9 -35.77 29.53 -11.34
N ALA A 10 -34.43 29.44 -11.35
CA ALA A 10 -33.70 28.18 -11.30
C ALA A 10 -33.56 27.62 -9.87
N LEU A 11 -33.89 28.42 -8.85
CA LEU A 11 -33.89 28.03 -7.43
C LEU A 11 -35.29 27.57 -6.94
N SER A 12 -36.20 27.24 -7.86
CA SER A 12 -37.56 26.80 -7.54
C SER A 12 -37.56 25.41 -6.90
N GLY A 13 -37.39 25.37 -5.57
CA GLY A 13 -37.35 24.14 -4.78
C GLY A 13 -36.49 24.23 -3.52
N ALA A 14 -35.59 25.21 -3.43
CA ALA A 14 -34.72 25.42 -2.27
C ALA A 14 -35.45 26.13 -1.12
N THR A 15 -35.15 25.73 0.11
CA THR A 15 -35.62 26.38 1.35
C THR A 15 -35.04 27.79 1.50
N ALA A 16 -35.68 28.64 2.31
CA ALA A 16 -35.23 30.02 2.52
C ALA A 16 -33.80 30.12 3.10
N ALA A 17 -33.36 29.11 3.86
CA ALA A 17 -31.99 29.01 4.37
C ALA A 17 -30.99 28.73 3.23
N GLU A 18 -31.28 27.75 2.37
CA GLU A 18 -30.44 27.41 1.22
C GLU A 18 -30.33 28.57 0.22
N GLN A 19 -31.42 29.30 -0.02
CA GLN A 19 -31.37 30.51 -0.86
C GLN A 19 -30.48 31.61 -0.23
N THR A 20 -30.50 31.75 1.09
CA THR A 20 -29.67 32.74 1.80
C THR A 20 -28.18 32.37 1.76
N ASP A 21 -27.85 31.09 1.85
CA ASP A 21 -26.47 30.61 1.75
C ASP A 21 -25.93 30.74 0.32
N VAL A 22 -26.75 30.44 -0.70
CA VAL A 22 -26.39 30.71 -2.10
C VAL A 22 -26.18 32.21 -2.34
N GLU A 23 -27.05 33.07 -1.81
CA GLU A 23 -26.90 34.53 -1.93
C GLU A 23 -25.62 35.04 -1.25
N ARG A 24 -25.30 34.55 -0.05
CA ARG A 24 -24.04 34.86 0.65
C ARG A 24 -22.81 34.37 -0.10
N TRP A 25 -22.87 33.14 -0.61
CA TRP A 25 -21.79 32.54 -1.38
C TRP A 25 -21.53 33.35 -2.65
N MET A 26 -22.58 33.74 -3.37
CA MET A 26 -22.45 34.53 -4.59
C MET A 26 -21.98 35.97 -4.33
N ASP A 27 -22.42 36.59 -3.23
CA ASP A 27 -21.91 37.91 -2.82
C ASP A 27 -20.43 37.84 -2.40
N TRP A 28 -19.99 36.75 -1.75
CA TRP A 28 -18.58 36.50 -1.44
C TRP A 28 -17.74 36.19 -2.70
N LEU A 29 -18.27 35.43 -3.66
CA LEU A 29 -17.60 35.11 -4.92
C LEU A 29 -17.44 36.35 -5.81
N LEU A 30 -18.44 37.22 -5.83
CA LEU A 30 -18.34 38.53 -6.48
C LEU A 30 -17.33 39.45 -5.77
N ALA A 31 -17.21 39.36 -4.45
CA ALA A 31 -16.20 40.08 -3.69
C ALA A 31 -14.78 39.54 -3.97
N SER A 32 -14.60 38.23 -4.09
CA SER A 32 -13.30 37.62 -4.42
C SER A 32 -12.86 37.94 -5.85
N LEU A 33 -13.77 37.88 -6.82
CA LEU A 33 -13.51 38.29 -8.22
C LEU A 33 -13.09 39.76 -8.38
N ASN A 34 -13.45 40.63 -7.41
CA ASN A 34 -13.12 42.05 -7.43
C ASN A 34 -11.85 42.39 -6.60
N THR A 35 -11.19 41.38 -6.05
CA THR A 35 -9.84 41.49 -5.47
C THR A 35 -8.80 40.93 -6.45
N PRO A 36 -7.52 41.33 -6.36
CA PRO A 36 -6.45 40.74 -7.18
C PRO A 36 -6.14 39.25 -6.88
N TYR A 37 -6.96 38.58 -6.05
CA TYR A 37 -6.84 37.19 -5.69
C TYR A 37 -8.04 36.41 -6.25
N VAL A 38 -7.79 35.40 -7.09
CA VAL A 38 -8.78 34.40 -7.44
C VAL A 38 -8.76 33.36 -6.32
N ALA A 39 -9.90 33.16 -5.66
CA ALA A 39 -10.06 31.99 -4.80
C ALA A 39 -9.97 30.75 -5.71
N VAL A 40 -8.85 30.03 -5.65
CA VAL A 40 -8.74 28.69 -6.23
C VAL A 40 -9.49 27.78 -5.27
N PHE A 41 -10.64 27.29 -5.71
CA PHE A 41 -11.37 26.27 -5.00
C PHE A 41 -10.72 24.94 -5.37
N ASN A 42 -9.98 24.35 -4.44
CA ASN A 42 -9.91 22.89 -4.42
C ASN A 42 -11.34 22.44 -4.09
N PHE A 43 -12.05 21.89 -5.06
CA PHE A 43 -13.32 21.24 -4.78
C PHE A 43 -13.00 20.12 -3.80
N PHE A 44 -13.42 20.27 -2.54
CA PHE A 44 -13.56 19.12 -1.69
C PHE A 44 -14.65 18.29 -2.35
N ASP A 45 -14.25 17.16 -2.94
CA ASP A 45 -15.12 16.14 -3.52
C ASP A 45 -16.32 15.86 -2.60
N ASP A 46 -17.38 15.27 -3.18
CA ASP A 46 -18.34 14.47 -2.41
C ASP A 46 -17.53 13.64 -1.38
N PRO A 47 -17.82 13.73 -0.07
CA PRO A 47 -17.07 13.00 0.96
C PRO A 47 -16.95 11.49 0.69
N ASN A 48 -17.79 10.93 -0.19
CA ASN A 48 -17.76 9.53 -0.57
C ASN A 48 -16.92 9.23 -1.84
N ASN A 49 -16.36 10.23 -2.52
CA ASN A 49 -15.76 10.09 -3.85
C ASN A 49 -14.47 10.92 -4.04
N ASN A 50 -13.62 10.98 -3.01
CA ASN A 50 -12.38 11.77 -3.00
C ASN A 50 -11.15 10.93 -3.44
N PHE A 51 -10.29 11.47 -4.31
CA PHE A 51 -9.04 10.80 -4.73
C PHE A 51 -8.13 10.42 -3.55
N LEU A 52 -8.04 11.26 -2.52
CA LEU A 52 -7.27 10.97 -1.31
C LEU A 52 -7.84 9.77 -0.56
N LEU A 53 -9.16 9.54 -0.59
CA LEU A 53 -9.77 8.35 -0.01
C LEU A 53 -9.40 7.10 -0.79
N ASP A 54 -9.25 7.16 -2.11
CA ASP A 54 -8.79 6.03 -2.92
C ASP A 54 -7.34 5.67 -2.57
N VAL A 55 -6.46 6.68 -2.42
CA VAL A 55 -5.06 6.47 -1.98
C VAL A 55 -5.02 5.85 -0.58
N VAL A 56 -5.77 6.41 0.38
CA VAL A 56 -5.85 5.87 1.75
C VAL A 56 -6.43 4.45 1.76
N THR A 57 -7.42 4.17 0.92
CA THR A 57 -8.02 2.83 0.81
C THR A 57 -7.03 1.83 0.22
N GLN A 58 -6.29 2.19 -0.83
CA GLN A 58 -5.25 1.33 -1.40
C GLN A 58 -4.14 1.03 -0.39
N VAL A 59 -3.64 2.06 0.31
CA VAL A 59 -2.64 1.89 1.37
C VAL A 59 -3.17 0.97 2.48
N THR A 60 -4.42 1.19 2.91
CA THR A 60 -5.08 0.35 3.92
C THR A 60 -5.23 -1.10 3.45
N GLN A 61 -5.55 -1.35 2.18
CA GLN A 61 -5.65 -2.70 1.61
C GLN A 61 -4.29 -3.41 1.58
N VAL A 62 -3.21 -2.71 1.22
CA VAL A 62 -1.85 -3.26 1.23
C VAL A 62 -1.44 -3.66 2.66
N PHE A 63 -1.62 -2.78 3.64
CA PHE A 63 -1.36 -3.11 5.05
C PHE A 63 -2.25 -4.22 5.57
N GLY A 64 -3.52 -4.26 5.15
CA GLY A 64 -4.44 -5.35 5.47
C GLY A 64 -3.93 -6.70 4.95
N ALA A 65 -3.45 -6.75 3.70
CA ALA A 65 -2.86 -7.95 3.11
C ALA A 65 -1.60 -8.40 3.86
N LEU A 66 -0.70 -7.46 4.23
CA LEU A 66 0.46 -7.75 5.06
C LEU A 66 0.05 -8.29 6.45
N GLY A 67 -1.01 -7.74 7.04
CA GLY A 67 -1.59 -8.24 8.28
C GLY A 67 -2.07 -9.68 8.19
N VAL A 68 -2.76 -10.05 7.09
CA VAL A 68 -3.18 -11.43 6.83
C VAL A 68 -1.98 -12.37 6.69
N ILE A 69 -0.96 -11.97 5.94
CA ILE A 69 0.28 -12.75 5.79
C ILE A 69 0.94 -12.97 7.17
N ALA A 70 1.04 -11.91 7.99
CA ALA A 70 1.59 -12.01 9.34
C ALA A 70 0.79 -12.97 10.23
N MET A 71 -0.55 -12.98 10.13
CA MET A 71 -1.40 -13.94 10.85
C MET A 71 -1.14 -15.38 10.41
N VAL A 72 -0.96 -15.63 9.11
CA VAL A 72 -0.64 -16.97 8.59
C VAL A 72 0.70 -17.45 9.15
N VAL A 73 1.75 -16.62 9.07
CA VAL A 73 3.09 -16.95 9.60
C VAL A 73 3.03 -17.20 11.10
N SER A 74 2.32 -16.35 11.85
CA SER A 74 2.09 -16.52 13.29
C SER A 74 1.39 -17.85 13.60
N GLY A 75 0.37 -18.22 12.82
CA GLY A 75 -0.30 -19.50 12.93
C GLY A 75 0.66 -20.68 12.81
N PHE A 76 1.55 -20.67 11.81
CA PHE A 76 2.58 -21.71 11.66
C PHE A 76 3.55 -21.77 12.85
N LEU A 77 3.90 -20.62 13.40
CA LEU A 77 4.76 -20.55 14.59
C LEU A 77 4.06 -21.16 15.81
N VAL A 78 2.80 -20.83 16.04
CA VAL A 78 1.97 -21.43 17.10
C VAL A 78 1.86 -22.93 16.90
N THR A 79 1.59 -23.40 15.68
CA THR A 79 1.53 -24.83 15.38
C THR A 79 2.85 -25.53 15.74
N ASN A 80 4.00 -24.94 15.42
CA ASN A 80 5.31 -25.50 15.78
C ASN A 80 5.54 -25.57 17.28
N VAL A 81 5.17 -24.51 18.01
CA VAL A 81 5.32 -24.44 19.47
C VAL A 81 4.43 -25.47 20.14
N ILE A 82 3.14 -25.49 19.81
CA ILE A 82 2.17 -26.42 20.42
C ILE A 82 2.51 -27.87 20.07
N ASN A 83 2.93 -28.15 18.84
CA ASN A 83 3.41 -29.49 18.47
C ASN A 83 4.58 -29.94 19.35
N SER A 84 5.54 -29.04 19.61
CA SER A 84 6.69 -29.33 20.46
C SER A 84 6.27 -29.58 21.91
N VAL A 85 5.41 -28.73 22.47
CA VAL A 85 4.87 -28.87 23.83
C VAL A 85 4.13 -30.19 24.00
N VAL A 86 3.25 -30.56 23.07
CA VAL A 86 2.48 -31.81 23.14
C VAL A 86 3.38 -33.03 23.04
N VAL A 87 4.43 -32.98 22.20
CA VAL A 87 5.41 -34.05 22.08
C VAL A 87 6.23 -34.22 23.37
N GLU A 88 6.68 -33.11 23.96
CA GLU A 88 7.47 -33.10 25.20
C GLU A 88 6.65 -33.60 26.39
N GLN A 89 5.35 -33.26 26.42
CA GLN A 89 4.42 -33.66 27.47
C GLN A 89 3.69 -34.98 27.18
N ARG A 90 4.09 -35.75 26.17
CA ARG A 90 3.42 -37.01 25.79
C ARG A 90 3.29 -38.00 26.95
N LYS A 91 4.30 -38.08 27.82
CA LYS A 91 4.26 -38.92 29.04
C LYS A 91 3.21 -38.43 30.04
N GLN A 92 3.06 -37.11 30.22
CA GLN A 92 2.03 -36.53 31.08
C GLN A 92 0.62 -36.84 30.56
N ILE A 93 0.42 -36.77 29.23
CA ILE A 93 -0.82 -37.19 28.56
C ILE A 93 -1.13 -38.67 28.86
N GLY A 94 -0.11 -39.54 28.81
CA GLY A 94 -0.25 -40.96 29.17
C GLY A 94 -0.69 -41.18 30.62
N VAL A 95 -0.11 -40.43 31.56
CA VAL A 95 -0.50 -40.47 32.98
C VAL A 95 -1.94 -40.00 33.16
N MET A 96 -2.34 -38.88 32.56
CA MET A 96 -3.72 -38.41 32.62
C MET A 96 -4.72 -39.45 32.08
N LYS A 97 -4.42 -40.07 30.94
CA LYS A 97 -5.27 -41.14 30.36
C LYS A 97 -5.33 -42.38 31.25
N SER A 98 -4.25 -42.72 31.96
CA SER A 98 -4.24 -43.83 32.93
C SER A 98 -5.12 -43.57 34.16
N LEU A 99 -5.33 -42.31 34.51
CA LEU A 99 -6.24 -41.87 35.58
C LEU A 99 -7.70 -41.72 35.11
N GLY A 100 -7.98 -42.03 33.84
CA GLY A 100 -9.32 -41.98 33.25
C GLY A 100 -9.62 -40.74 32.41
N ALA A 101 -8.64 -39.84 32.17
CA ALA A 101 -8.86 -38.68 31.30
C ALA A 101 -9.16 -39.12 29.86
N THR A 102 -10.17 -38.52 29.26
CA THR A 102 -10.53 -38.78 27.87
C THR A 102 -9.63 -37.99 26.91
N VAL A 103 -9.64 -38.37 25.62
CA VAL A 103 -8.94 -37.60 24.58
C VAL A 103 -9.49 -36.16 24.50
N ARG A 104 -10.78 -35.97 24.76
CA ARG A 104 -11.42 -34.65 24.74
C ARG A 104 -10.91 -33.74 25.85
N ASP A 105 -10.70 -34.28 27.05
CA ASP A 105 -10.17 -33.52 28.19
C ASP A 105 -8.76 -33.00 27.87
N ASN A 106 -7.91 -33.85 27.30
CA ASN A 106 -6.57 -33.44 26.87
C ASN A 106 -6.65 -32.39 25.74
N ILE A 107 -7.51 -32.57 24.74
CA ILE A 107 -7.70 -31.56 23.68
C ILE A 107 -8.10 -30.21 24.28
N PHE A 108 -9.02 -30.20 25.24
CA PHE A 108 -9.48 -28.98 25.89
C PHE A 108 -8.34 -28.28 26.67
N ILE A 109 -7.52 -29.03 27.40
CA ILE A 109 -6.37 -28.49 28.14
C ILE A 109 -5.39 -27.80 27.18
N TYR A 110 -4.93 -28.50 26.15
CA TYR A 110 -3.91 -27.96 25.24
C TYR A 110 -4.44 -26.87 24.31
N THR A 111 -5.70 -26.96 23.89
CA THR A 111 -6.34 -25.89 23.11
C THR A 111 -6.58 -24.65 23.99
N GLY A 112 -6.92 -24.86 25.27
CA GLY A 112 -7.01 -23.79 26.27
C GLY A 112 -5.68 -23.09 26.52
N MET A 113 -4.56 -23.83 26.51
CA MET A 113 -3.22 -23.21 26.55
C MET A 113 -2.98 -22.31 25.33
N ALA A 114 -3.31 -22.77 24.12
CA ALA A 114 -3.20 -21.95 22.92
C ALA A 114 -4.08 -20.70 22.98
N PHE A 115 -5.30 -20.81 23.51
CA PHE A 115 -6.18 -19.68 23.75
C PHE A 115 -5.60 -18.68 24.76
N LEU A 116 -5.00 -19.17 25.85
CA LEU A 116 -4.34 -18.32 26.85
C LEU A 116 -3.15 -17.56 26.24
N TYR A 117 -2.33 -18.23 25.42
CA TYR A 117 -1.27 -17.57 24.67
C TYR A 117 -1.83 -16.54 23.69
N GLY A 118 -2.97 -16.81 23.07
CA GLY A 118 -3.71 -15.85 22.26
C GLY A 118 -4.13 -14.61 23.04
N ILE A 119 -4.67 -14.76 24.26
CA ILE A 119 -5.04 -13.62 25.11
C ILE A 119 -3.82 -12.76 25.43
N ILE A 120 -2.73 -13.38 25.88
CA ILE A 120 -1.50 -12.67 26.26
C ILE A 120 -0.91 -11.96 25.04
N GLY A 121 -0.80 -12.66 23.91
CA GLY A 121 -0.26 -12.11 22.67
C GLY A 121 -1.12 -10.97 22.13
N THR A 122 -2.44 -11.11 22.16
CA THR A 122 -3.39 -10.06 21.74
C THR A 122 -3.29 -8.83 22.61
N PHE A 123 -3.19 -9.00 23.94
CA PHE A 123 -3.03 -7.88 24.87
C PHE A 123 -1.79 -7.05 24.56
N PHE A 124 -0.62 -7.70 24.45
CA PHE A 124 0.62 -7.00 24.10
C PHE A 124 0.62 -6.48 22.66
N GLY A 125 -0.01 -7.21 21.74
CA GLY A 125 -0.16 -6.81 20.35
C GLY A 125 -0.94 -5.50 20.19
N ILE A 126 -2.04 -5.33 20.93
CA ILE A 126 -2.81 -4.08 20.94
C ILE A 126 -2.05 -2.97 21.67
N LEU A 127 -1.46 -3.29 22.82
CA LEU A 127 -0.71 -2.34 23.65
C LEU A 127 0.44 -1.68 22.88
N ILE A 128 1.14 -2.45 22.06
CA ILE A 128 2.29 -1.98 21.26
C ILE A 128 1.83 -1.51 19.87
N GLY A 129 0.89 -2.22 19.25
CA GLY A 129 0.44 -1.96 17.88
C GLY A 129 -0.32 -0.66 17.71
N ALA A 130 -1.18 -0.29 18.67
CA ALA A 130 -1.95 0.95 18.55
C ALA A 130 -1.06 2.23 18.58
N PRO A 131 -0.11 2.38 19.52
CA PRO A 131 0.83 3.50 19.50
C PRO A 131 1.72 3.53 18.26
N LEU A 132 2.24 2.37 17.82
CA LEU A 132 3.08 2.29 16.63
C LEU A 132 2.30 2.65 15.36
N GLY A 133 1.05 2.19 15.23
CA GLY A 133 0.18 2.57 14.12
C GLY A 133 -0.09 4.07 14.09
N GLY A 134 -0.32 4.68 15.27
CA GLY A 134 -0.47 6.11 15.41
C GLY A 134 0.79 6.91 15.02
N TYR A 135 1.97 6.43 15.41
CA TYR A 135 3.24 7.03 14.99
C TYR A 135 3.45 6.92 13.48
N LEU A 136 3.16 5.75 12.89
CA LEU A 136 3.29 5.53 11.46
C LEU A 136 2.36 6.45 10.65
N ALA A 137 1.13 6.67 11.14
CA ALA A 137 0.19 7.59 10.53
C ALA A 137 0.73 9.04 10.49
N GLN A 138 1.42 9.49 11.54
CA GLN A 138 2.04 10.83 11.58
C GLN A 138 3.20 10.97 10.59
N VAL A 139 3.99 9.91 10.39
CA VAL A 139 5.07 9.89 9.39
C VAL A 139 4.50 9.92 7.96
N LEU A 140 3.38 9.25 7.72
CA LEU A 140 2.70 9.31 6.42
C LEU A 140 2.07 10.68 6.16
N ASP A 141 1.57 11.35 7.20
CA ASP A 141 0.94 12.67 7.10
C ASP A 141 1.87 13.72 6.47
N THR A 142 3.13 13.76 6.95
CA THR A 142 4.16 14.67 6.45
C THR A 142 4.51 14.42 4.98
N SER A 143 4.32 13.20 4.49
CA SER A 143 4.65 12.82 3.10
C SER A 143 3.45 13.02 2.14
N ALA A 144 2.22 12.94 2.65
CA ALA A 144 1.00 12.96 1.83
C ALA A 144 0.35 14.35 1.71
N MET A 145 0.95 15.40 2.28
CA MET A 145 0.39 16.77 2.34
C MET A 145 -1.03 16.83 2.92
N THR A 146 -1.41 15.84 3.73
CA THR A 146 -2.65 15.81 4.49
C THR A 146 -2.46 16.46 5.86
N TYR A 147 -3.57 16.67 6.56
CA TYR A 147 -3.57 17.02 7.97
C TYR A 147 -4.32 15.95 8.74
N VAL A 148 -3.60 15.08 9.44
CA VAL A 148 -4.22 14.07 10.32
C VAL A 148 -4.47 14.71 11.69
N ASP A 149 -5.72 15.03 11.99
CA ASP A 149 -6.14 15.56 13.29
C ASP A 149 -6.16 14.45 14.36
N GLY A 150 -4.98 14.15 14.89
CA GLY A 150 -4.77 13.25 16.02
C GLY A 150 -4.85 11.74 15.71
N ILE A 151 -4.42 10.94 16.68
CA ILE A 151 -4.50 9.46 16.59
C ILE A 151 -5.90 9.04 17.06
N GLN A 152 -6.78 8.72 16.13
CA GLN A 152 -8.05 8.06 16.45
C GLN A 152 -7.92 6.54 16.33
N ILE A 153 -8.10 5.86 17.46
CA ILE A 153 -8.07 4.40 17.51
C ILE A 153 -9.43 3.87 17.07
N SER A 154 -9.47 3.18 15.94
CA SER A 154 -10.69 2.56 15.42
C SER A 154 -11.16 1.37 16.29
N PRO A 155 -12.36 1.43 16.89
CA PRO A 155 -12.89 0.33 17.69
C PRO A 155 -13.10 -0.95 16.87
N SER A 156 -13.46 -0.82 15.58
CA SER A 156 -13.64 -1.96 14.68
C SER A 156 -12.33 -2.68 14.39
N ALA A 157 -11.23 -1.92 14.21
CA ALA A 157 -9.91 -2.49 14.01
C ALA A 157 -9.43 -3.27 15.25
N ILE A 158 -9.65 -2.72 16.46
CA ILE A 158 -9.38 -3.44 17.72
C ILE A 158 -10.20 -4.71 17.79
N LEU A 159 -11.51 -4.65 17.52
CA LEU A 159 -12.38 -5.81 17.61
C LEU A 159 -11.93 -6.93 16.66
N ILE A 160 -11.60 -6.58 15.41
CA ILE A 160 -11.06 -7.54 14.44
C ILE A 160 -9.73 -8.12 14.94
N GLY A 161 -8.83 -7.27 15.46
CA GLY A 161 -7.56 -7.69 16.04
C GLY A 161 -7.72 -8.66 17.21
N VAL A 162 -8.66 -8.40 18.12
CA VAL A 162 -8.98 -9.28 19.25
C VAL A 162 -9.53 -10.61 18.75
N VAL A 163 -10.52 -10.58 17.86
CA VAL A 163 -11.13 -11.80 17.33
C VAL A 163 -10.08 -12.67 16.64
N MET A 164 -9.26 -12.08 15.77
CA MET A 164 -8.23 -12.81 15.04
C MET A 164 -7.10 -13.28 15.97
N GLY A 165 -6.67 -12.44 16.91
CA GLY A 165 -5.61 -12.77 17.87
C GLY A 165 -5.97 -13.92 18.82
N LEU A 166 -7.26 -14.14 19.08
CA LEU A 166 -7.76 -15.30 19.84
C LEU A 166 -8.03 -16.51 18.95
N LEU A 167 -8.57 -16.29 17.75
CA LEU A 167 -9.02 -17.35 16.86
C LEU A 167 -7.84 -18.05 16.15
N VAL A 168 -6.85 -17.30 15.67
CA VAL A 168 -5.72 -17.84 14.92
C VAL A 168 -4.89 -18.84 15.75
N PRO A 169 -4.48 -18.55 17.00
CA PRO A 169 -3.71 -19.50 17.81
C PRO A 169 -4.48 -20.78 18.11
N VAL A 170 -5.78 -20.67 18.37
CA VAL A 170 -6.66 -21.82 18.61
C VAL A 170 -6.74 -22.70 17.37
N LEU A 171 -7.04 -22.12 16.20
CA LEU A 171 -7.09 -22.87 14.93
C LEU A 171 -5.75 -23.52 14.59
N ALA A 172 -4.65 -22.79 14.77
CA ALA A 172 -3.30 -23.29 14.55
C ALA A 172 -2.92 -24.47 15.46
N ALA A 173 -3.46 -24.50 16.69
CA ALA A 173 -3.21 -25.55 17.66
C ALA A 173 -4.05 -26.82 17.44
N LEU A 174 -5.18 -26.74 16.72
CA LEU A 174 -6.09 -27.89 16.58
C LEU A 174 -5.41 -29.12 16.00
N LEU A 175 -4.70 -28.99 14.88
CA LEU A 175 -4.02 -30.11 14.23
C LEU A 175 -2.98 -30.80 15.13
N PRO A 176 -1.99 -30.09 15.72
CA PRO A 176 -0.99 -30.74 16.57
C PRO A 176 -1.61 -31.32 17.85
N VAL A 177 -2.60 -30.66 18.45
CA VAL A 177 -3.28 -31.16 19.65
C VAL A 177 -4.08 -32.42 19.35
N LEU A 178 -4.86 -32.44 18.26
CA LEU A 178 -5.61 -33.62 17.86
C LEU A 178 -4.71 -34.82 17.58
N ASN A 179 -3.58 -34.60 16.91
CA ASN A 179 -2.66 -35.68 16.57
C ASN A 179 -1.87 -36.16 17.80
N GLY A 180 -1.42 -35.25 18.67
CA GLY A 180 -0.58 -35.60 19.81
C GLY A 180 -1.33 -36.13 21.04
N THR A 181 -2.63 -35.83 21.18
CA THR A 181 -3.45 -36.34 22.31
C THR A 181 -4.05 -37.73 22.07
N ARG A 182 -4.06 -38.21 20.82
CA ARG A 182 -4.58 -39.53 20.42
C ARG A 182 -3.64 -40.72 20.73
N VAL A 183 -2.51 -40.46 21.35
CA VAL A 183 -1.49 -41.44 21.75
C VAL A 183 -2.04 -42.45 22.76
N THR A 184 -1.71 -43.73 22.64
CA THR A 184 -2.12 -44.77 23.60
C THR A 184 -1.31 -44.71 24.90
N ILE A 185 -1.84 -45.25 26.02
CA ILE A 185 -1.11 -45.26 27.31
C ILE A 185 0.23 -46.00 27.13
N LEU A 186 0.21 -47.14 26.44
CA LEU A 186 1.43 -47.90 26.15
C LEU A 186 2.44 -47.08 25.35
N GLU A 187 2.04 -46.42 24.27
CA GLU A 187 2.93 -45.55 23.49
C GLU A 187 3.47 -44.35 24.27
N ALA A 188 2.69 -43.80 25.20
CA ALA A 188 3.11 -42.67 26.01
C ALA A 188 4.09 -43.07 27.12
N MET A 189 3.98 -44.29 27.65
CA MET A 189 4.82 -44.79 28.75
C MET A 189 6.03 -45.57 28.26
N THR A 190 5.94 -46.21 27.10
CA THR A 190 7.06 -46.90 26.47
C THR A 190 7.76 -45.94 25.52
N ASP A 191 8.95 -45.49 25.90
CA ASP A 191 9.92 -44.90 24.96
C ASP A 191 10.55 -46.00 24.07
N LEU A 192 9.74 -46.97 23.66
CA LEU A 192 10.14 -47.91 22.63
C LEU A 192 10.00 -47.12 21.33
N GLY A 193 11.08 -46.47 20.91
CA GLY A 193 11.26 -45.88 19.58
C GLY A 193 11.10 -46.86 18.39
N LEU A 194 10.42 -47.98 18.62
CA LEU A 194 10.03 -49.05 17.72
C LEU A 194 8.63 -48.81 17.13
N GLY A 195 8.29 -47.54 16.89
CA GLY A 195 7.24 -47.20 15.93
C GLY A 195 7.68 -47.67 14.55
N SER A 196 7.12 -48.81 14.13
CA SER A 196 7.48 -49.68 13.01
C SER A 196 7.31 -49.11 11.59
N GLN A 197 7.80 -47.90 11.34
CA GLN A 197 7.97 -47.39 9.97
C GLN A 197 9.44 -47.08 9.68
N TRP A 198 10.28 -48.11 9.77
CA TRP A 198 11.58 -48.17 9.06
C TRP A 198 11.32 -48.31 7.55
N GLY A 199 10.57 -47.37 6.98
CA GLY A 199 10.32 -47.27 5.55
C GLY A 199 11.49 -46.55 4.89
N SER A 200 12.30 -47.30 4.15
CA SER A 200 13.31 -46.71 3.28
C SER A 200 12.65 -45.70 2.32
N THR A 201 12.96 -44.42 2.51
CA THR A 201 12.42 -43.38 1.64
C THR A 201 13.19 -43.43 0.32
N ARG A 202 12.55 -43.14 -0.84
CA ARG A 202 13.29 -43.07 -2.12
C ARG A 202 14.52 -42.16 -2.01
N MET A 203 14.41 -41.08 -1.25
CA MET A 203 15.52 -40.17 -0.96
C MET A 203 16.65 -40.80 -0.14
N SER A 204 16.37 -41.73 0.80
CA SER A 204 17.43 -42.39 1.57
C SER A 204 18.30 -43.29 0.69
N HIS A 205 17.75 -43.81 -0.41
CA HIS A 205 18.53 -44.54 -1.42
C HIS A 205 19.46 -43.63 -2.23
N TRP A 206 19.00 -42.42 -2.57
CA TRP A 206 19.83 -41.42 -3.26
C TRP A 206 20.95 -40.89 -2.38
N ILE A 207 20.64 -40.56 -1.12
CA ILE A 207 21.64 -40.10 -0.12
C ILE A 207 22.68 -41.19 0.15
N GLY A 208 22.27 -42.47 0.13
CA GLY A 208 23.18 -43.61 0.29
C GLY A 208 24.20 -43.81 -0.84
N ARG A 209 24.05 -43.11 -1.98
CA ARG A 209 25.00 -43.15 -3.11
C ARG A 209 26.07 -42.06 -3.03
N LEU A 210 25.95 -41.10 -2.10
CA LEU A 210 26.94 -40.05 -1.94
C LEU A 210 28.22 -40.62 -1.31
N PRO A 211 29.43 -40.20 -1.76
CA PRO A 211 30.71 -40.65 -1.20
C PRO A 211 31.02 -39.91 0.12
N LEU A 212 30.12 -40.02 1.09
CA LEU A 212 30.22 -39.38 2.39
C LEU A 212 30.43 -40.44 3.50
N PRO A 213 31.03 -40.07 4.64
CA PRO A 213 31.12 -40.95 5.80
C PRO A 213 29.74 -41.47 6.23
N ARG A 214 29.66 -42.73 6.67
CA ARG A 214 28.37 -43.38 7.03
C ARG A 214 27.59 -42.63 8.09
N THR A 215 28.27 -41.97 9.03
CA THR A 215 27.66 -41.13 10.06
C THR A 215 26.91 -39.93 9.47
N VAL A 216 27.47 -39.31 8.42
CA VAL A 216 26.85 -38.18 7.71
C VAL A 216 25.62 -38.63 6.91
N ILE A 217 25.74 -39.77 6.21
CA ILE A 217 24.61 -40.38 5.47
C ILE A 217 23.46 -40.72 6.42
N GLN A 218 23.77 -41.27 7.60
CA GLN A 218 22.77 -41.59 8.63
C GLN A 218 22.14 -40.32 9.20
N ALA A 219 22.92 -39.28 9.50
CA ALA A 219 22.40 -37.99 9.96
C ALA A 219 21.46 -37.34 8.92
N LEU A 220 21.87 -37.31 7.64
CA LEU A 220 21.06 -36.80 6.53
C LEU A 220 19.79 -37.63 6.29
N SER A 221 19.90 -38.94 6.39
CA SER A 221 18.74 -39.83 6.25
C SER A 221 17.76 -39.66 7.42
N ASN A 222 18.26 -39.40 8.63
CA ASN A 222 17.45 -39.20 9.84
C ASN A 222 16.60 -37.92 9.76
N ILE A 223 17.10 -36.89 9.09
CA ILE A 223 16.32 -35.69 8.73
C ILE A 223 15.07 -36.15 7.97
N TRP A 224 15.24 -36.84 6.84
CA TRP A 224 14.17 -37.28 5.93
C TRP A 224 13.21 -38.34 6.51
N GLN A 225 13.57 -39.00 7.60
CA GLN A 225 12.71 -39.98 8.26
C GLN A 225 11.54 -39.33 9.01
N LYS A 226 11.70 -38.10 9.54
CA LYS A 226 10.62 -37.38 10.24
C LYS A 226 9.89 -36.39 9.32
N ARG A 227 9.27 -36.92 8.25
CA ARG A 227 8.62 -36.12 7.18
C ARG A 227 7.67 -35.05 7.72
N GLY A 228 6.80 -35.38 8.67
CA GLY A 228 5.83 -34.42 9.22
C GLY A 228 6.48 -33.23 9.93
N ARG A 229 7.53 -33.46 10.73
CA ARG A 229 8.25 -32.37 11.41
C ARG A 229 8.99 -31.51 10.39
N LEU A 230 9.68 -32.14 9.44
CA LEU A 230 10.43 -31.42 8.40
C LEU A 230 9.54 -30.54 7.53
N THR A 231 8.41 -31.09 7.06
CA THR A 231 7.50 -30.33 6.18
C THR A 231 6.93 -29.14 6.93
N LEU A 232 6.57 -29.32 8.21
CA LEU A 232 6.03 -28.25 9.04
C LEU A 232 7.06 -27.14 9.30
N THR A 233 8.28 -27.50 9.74
CA THR A 233 9.34 -26.52 10.00
C THR A 233 9.83 -25.85 8.71
N GLY A 234 9.94 -26.61 7.62
CA GLY A 234 10.35 -26.08 6.32
C GLY A 234 9.31 -25.12 5.75
N LEU A 235 8.02 -25.47 5.82
CA LEU A 235 6.96 -24.59 5.34
C LEU A 235 6.81 -23.34 6.21
N ALA A 236 6.98 -23.44 7.52
CA ALA A 236 7.03 -22.28 8.42
C ALA A 236 8.20 -21.34 8.07
N LEU A 237 9.40 -21.88 7.81
CA LEU A 237 10.57 -21.10 7.40
C LEU A 237 10.34 -20.43 6.04
N LEU A 238 9.81 -21.17 5.07
CA LEU A 238 9.51 -20.64 3.73
C LEU A 238 8.49 -19.50 3.80
N LEU A 239 7.43 -19.65 4.59
CA LEU A 239 6.43 -18.61 4.78
C LEU A 239 7.01 -17.39 5.50
N ALA A 240 7.88 -17.58 6.49
CA ALA A 240 8.56 -16.47 7.15
C ALA A 240 9.46 -15.69 6.17
N VAL A 241 10.24 -16.40 5.33
CA VAL A 241 11.07 -15.76 4.29
C VAL A 241 10.20 -15.07 3.25
N ALA A 242 9.13 -15.71 2.78
CA ALA A 242 8.21 -15.13 1.81
C ALA A 242 7.50 -13.89 2.36
N ALA A 243 7.08 -13.90 3.62
CA ALA A 243 6.48 -12.74 4.28
C ALA A 243 7.49 -11.59 4.40
N PHE A 244 8.72 -11.89 4.81
CA PHE A 244 9.79 -10.89 4.88
C PHE A 244 10.10 -10.28 3.50
N MET A 245 10.23 -11.12 2.47
CA MET A 245 10.41 -10.67 1.08
C MET A 245 9.22 -9.86 0.56
N GLY A 246 7.99 -10.27 0.88
CA GLY A 246 6.78 -9.55 0.49
C GLY A 246 6.72 -8.16 1.13
N THR A 247 6.97 -8.06 2.43
CA THR A 247 7.01 -6.76 3.13
C THR A 247 8.12 -5.86 2.57
N THR A 248 9.32 -6.40 2.33
CA THR A 248 10.42 -5.62 1.76
C THR A 248 10.15 -5.18 0.33
N ALA A 249 9.51 -6.02 -0.49
CA ALA A 249 9.09 -5.64 -1.84
C ALA A 249 8.07 -4.50 -1.84
N VAL A 250 7.09 -4.51 -0.91
CA VAL A 250 6.13 -3.41 -0.76
C VAL A 250 6.84 -2.11 -0.37
N VAL A 251 7.76 -2.16 0.60
CA VAL A 251 8.53 -0.97 1.02
C VAL A 251 9.39 -0.45 -0.14
N SER A 252 10.06 -1.34 -0.86
CA SER A 252 10.85 -0.97 -2.03
C SER A 252 9.99 -0.34 -3.13
N SER A 253 8.80 -0.89 -3.38
CA SER A 253 7.87 -0.32 -4.36
C SER A 253 7.40 1.07 -3.95
N LEU A 254 7.13 1.29 -2.67
CA LEU A 254 6.73 2.61 -2.16
C LEU A 254 7.87 3.62 -2.32
N GLN A 255 9.10 3.21 -2.00
CA GLN A 255 10.29 4.03 -2.22
C GLN A 255 10.48 4.37 -3.69
N THR A 256 10.35 3.41 -4.61
CA THR A 256 10.42 3.67 -6.05
C THR A 256 9.37 4.68 -6.51
N VAL A 257 8.13 4.58 -6.03
CA VAL A 257 7.08 5.57 -6.37
C VAL A 257 7.41 6.95 -5.81
N ILE A 258 7.92 7.03 -4.57
CA ILE A 258 8.35 8.30 -3.98
C ILE A 258 9.52 8.89 -4.77
N ASP A 259 10.51 8.08 -5.12
CA ASP A 259 11.70 8.50 -5.88
C ASP A 259 11.32 8.93 -7.30
N ASP A 260 10.34 8.28 -7.93
CA ASP A 260 9.82 8.66 -9.26
C ASP A 260 9.09 10.01 -9.19
N VAL A 261 8.20 10.19 -8.21
CA VAL A 261 7.46 11.45 -8.01
C VAL A 261 8.40 12.61 -7.65
N THR A 262 9.35 12.39 -6.74
CA THR A 262 10.29 13.42 -6.29
C THR A 262 11.44 13.64 -7.26
N GLY A 263 11.91 12.60 -7.95
CA GLY A 263 12.99 12.68 -8.93
C GLY A 263 12.55 13.31 -10.25
N THR A 264 11.25 13.28 -10.56
CA THR A 264 10.67 13.97 -11.72
C THR A 264 10.72 15.48 -11.56
N ALA A 265 10.55 16.03 -10.35
CA ALA A 265 10.59 17.47 -10.10
C ALA A 265 11.99 17.90 -9.61
N ALA A 266 12.74 18.64 -10.43
CA ALA A 266 14.01 19.25 -10.05
C ALA A 266 13.82 20.54 -9.21
N TYR A 267 12.63 20.72 -8.60
CA TYR A 267 12.26 21.88 -7.80
C TYR A 267 11.56 21.47 -6.50
N GLU A 268 11.80 22.21 -5.44
CA GLU A 268 11.16 21.98 -4.13
C GLU A 268 9.83 22.74 -3.99
N ILE A 269 9.68 23.88 -4.68
CA ILE A 269 8.52 24.76 -4.57
C ILE A 269 8.06 25.18 -5.97
N GLY A 270 6.80 24.91 -6.31
CA GLY A 270 6.13 25.41 -7.51
C GLY A 270 5.33 26.68 -7.21
N ILE A 271 5.50 27.72 -8.03
CA ILE A 271 4.74 28.97 -7.91
C ILE A 271 3.95 29.19 -9.20
N THR A 272 2.62 29.10 -9.11
CA THR A 272 1.72 29.38 -10.22
C THR A 272 1.13 30.77 -10.08
N THR A 273 1.36 31.63 -11.07
CA THR A 273 0.81 32.98 -11.10
C THR A 273 -0.61 33.00 -11.63
N LEU A 274 -1.50 33.72 -10.97
CA LEU A 274 -2.92 33.85 -11.36
C LEU A 274 -3.14 34.63 -12.67
N LYS A 275 -2.17 35.44 -13.08
CA LYS A 275 -2.14 36.13 -14.38
C LYS A 275 -0.80 35.83 -15.03
N PRO A 276 -0.74 35.71 -16.37
CA PRO A 276 0.54 35.65 -17.07
C PRO A 276 1.40 36.83 -16.64
N GLN A 277 2.56 36.55 -16.06
CA GLN A 277 3.58 37.53 -15.70
C GLN A 277 4.83 37.26 -16.53
N ASP A 278 5.60 38.30 -16.77
CA ASP A 278 6.91 38.15 -17.38
C ASP A 278 7.83 37.32 -16.45
N PRO A 279 8.41 36.20 -16.92
CA PRO A 279 9.21 35.31 -16.07
C PRO A 279 10.40 36.00 -15.41
N ALA A 280 11.09 36.89 -16.14
CA ALA A 280 12.26 37.60 -15.63
C ALA A 280 11.90 38.54 -14.47
N THR A 281 10.74 39.18 -14.55
CA THR A 281 10.21 40.03 -13.48
C THR A 281 9.89 39.22 -12.22
N MET A 282 9.32 38.01 -12.38
CA MET A 282 8.99 37.14 -11.25
C MET A 282 10.25 36.56 -10.59
N GLU A 283 11.22 36.12 -11.37
CA GLU A 283 12.51 35.63 -10.86
C GLU A 283 13.22 36.70 -10.02
N ALA A 284 13.29 37.94 -10.52
CA ALA A 284 13.89 39.05 -9.78
C ALA A 284 13.19 39.29 -8.43
N LEU A 285 11.86 39.26 -8.41
CA LEU A 285 11.07 39.46 -7.19
C LEU A 285 11.27 38.32 -6.18
N ILE A 286 11.35 37.07 -6.64
CA ILE A 286 11.59 35.91 -5.77
C ILE A 286 12.99 36.00 -5.15
N LYS A 287 14.03 36.27 -5.95
CA LYS A 287 15.40 36.43 -5.46
C LYS A 287 15.56 37.62 -4.51
N GLU A 288 14.82 38.71 -4.74
CA GLU A 288 14.81 39.87 -3.85
C GLU A 288 14.18 39.54 -2.48
N LYS A 289 13.04 38.85 -2.47
CA LYS A 289 12.29 38.54 -1.23
C LYS A 289 12.81 37.33 -0.48
N PHE A 290 13.37 36.36 -1.20
CA PHE A 290 13.85 35.08 -0.68
C PHE A 290 15.29 34.85 -1.16
N PRO A 291 16.28 35.51 -0.54
CA PRO A 291 17.68 35.40 -0.96
C PRO A 291 18.28 33.99 -0.75
N GLU A 292 17.56 33.11 -0.05
CA GLU A 292 17.93 31.72 0.21
C GLU A 292 17.63 30.79 -0.99
N VAL A 293 16.88 31.27 -1.98
CA VAL A 293 16.53 30.49 -3.18
C VAL A 293 17.74 30.41 -4.13
N GLU A 294 18.27 29.21 -4.32
CA GLU A 294 19.47 28.95 -5.14
C GLU A 294 19.20 29.12 -6.65
N ALA A 295 18.06 28.61 -7.13
CA ALA A 295 17.68 28.66 -8.53
C ALA A 295 16.16 28.85 -8.68
N VAL A 296 15.76 29.58 -9.73
CA VAL A 296 14.37 29.76 -10.13
C VAL A 296 14.24 29.28 -11.56
N TYR A 297 13.43 28.25 -11.77
CA TYR A 297 13.16 27.73 -13.10
C TYR A 297 11.81 28.28 -13.58
N SER A 298 11.82 28.92 -14.74
CA SER A 298 10.62 29.48 -15.33
C SER A 298 9.94 28.45 -16.23
N GLY A 299 8.64 28.24 -16.03
CA GLY A 299 7.82 27.36 -16.85
C GLY A 299 6.54 28.05 -17.29
N ASN A 300 5.99 27.63 -18.42
CA ASN A 300 4.70 28.12 -18.90
C ASN A 300 3.67 26.99 -18.87
N GLY A 301 2.62 27.11 -18.07
CA GLY A 301 1.49 26.18 -18.07
C GLY A 301 0.38 26.68 -18.99
N MET A 302 -0.11 25.84 -19.91
CA MET A 302 -1.33 26.14 -20.68
C MET A 302 -2.25 24.92 -20.76
N SER A 303 -3.54 25.10 -20.48
CA SER A 303 -4.55 24.08 -20.79
C SER A 303 -4.94 24.19 -22.27
N ILE A 304 -4.74 23.10 -23.01
CA ILE A 304 -5.09 22.98 -24.44
C ILE A 304 -6.01 21.77 -24.63
N GLN A 305 -6.70 21.70 -25.77
CA GLN A 305 -7.44 20.50 -26.16
C GLN A 305 -6.67 19.71 -27.20
N ILE A 306 -6.71 18.39 -27.11
CA ILE A 306 -6.11 17.50 -28.12
C ILE A 306 -7.22 16.78 -28.87
N GLU A 307 -7.16 16.83 -30.21
CA GLU A 307 -8.15 16.16 -31.05
C GLU A 307 -8.10 14.63 -30.85
N GLY A 308 -9.27 14.00 -30.70
CA GLY A 308 -9.37 12.55 -30.46
C GLY A 308 -9.07 12.13 -29.03
N TYR A 309 -8.49 13.00 -28.20
CA TYR A 309 -8.30 12.72 -26.78
C TYR A 309 -9.59 12.91 -25.99
N LYS A 310 -9.85 11.95 -25.10
CA LYS A 310 -10.80 12.09 -24.02
C LYS A 310 -10.13 11.65 -22.74
N SER A 311 -10.06 12.55 -21.79
CA SER A 311 -9.49 12.24 -20.50
C SER A 311 -10.31 11.16 -19.80
N THR A 312 -9.58 10.18 -19.28
CA THR A 312 -10.07 9.16 -18.36
C THR A 312 -9.73 9.51 -16.91
N ASP A 313 -9.09 10.65 -16.69
CA ASP A 313 -8.84 11.16 -15.34
C ASP A 313 -10.17 11.60 -14.73
N ARG A 314 -10.39 11.24 -13.48
CA ARG A 314 -11.65 11.44 -12.76
C ARG A 314 -12.03 12.92 -12.63
N PHE A 315 -11.05 13.83 -12.69
CA PHE A 315 -11.25 15.28 -12.61
C PHE A 315 -11.55 15.94 -13.95
N THR A 316 -11.17 15.32 -15.06
CA THR A 316 -11.32 15.87 -16.41
C THR A 316 -12.10 14.92 -17.33
N GLU A 317 -12.81 13.95 -16.75
CA GLU A 317 -13.44 12.85 -17.46
C GLU A 317 -14.34 13.34 -18.61
N GLY A 318 -14.10 12.80 -19.81
CA GLY A 318 -14.87 13.16 -21.00
C GLY A 318 -14.52 14.51 -21.61
N THR A 319 -13.66 15.31 -20.98
CA THR A 319 -13.07 16.50 -21.60
C THR A 319 -11.88 16.12 -22.48
N SER A 320 -11.59 16.94 -23.48
CA SER A 320 -10.40 16.81 -24.31
C SER A 320 -9.25 17.69 -23.81
N GLN A 321 -9.36 18.26 -22.61
CA GLN A 321 -8.36 19.18 -22.07
C GLN A 321 -7.14 18.42 -21.52
N VAL A 322 -5.96 18.95 -21.82
CA VAL A 322 -4.66 18.49 -21.34
C VAL A 322 -3.89 19.72 -20.85
N GLU A 323 -3.31 19.62 -19.66
CA GLU A 323 -2.35 20.62 -19.21
C GLU A 323 -1.01 20.38 -19.89
N THR A 324 -0.48 21.44 -20.49
CA THR A 324 0.86 21.45 -21.08
C THR A 324 1.77 22.31 -20.25
N VAL A 325 3.00 21.83 -20.08
CA VAL A 325 4.08 22.57 -19.43
C VAL A 325 5.16 22.83 -20.47
N GLY A 326 5.40 24.11 -20.75
CA GLY A 326 6.55 24.57 -21.51
C GLY A 326 7.80 24.40 -20.65
N LEU A 327 8.75 23.63 -21.18
CA LEU A 327 10.01 23.30 -20.52
C LEU A 327 11.13 24.20 -21.03
N ASP A 328 11.91 24.75 -20.11
CA ASP A 328 13.22 25.30 -20.45
C ASP A 328 14.20 24.14 -20.64
N THR A 329 14.69 23.94 -21.86
CA THR A 329 15.63 22.87 -22.21
C THR A 329 17.05 23.11 -21.67
N ALA A 330 17.40 24.36 -21.32
CA ALA A 330 18.72 24.68 -20.77
C ALA A 330 18.82 24.36 -19.28
N HIS A 331 17.71 24.51 -18.55
CA HIS A 331 17.61 24.28 -17.11
C HIS A 331 16.26 23.61 -16.78
N PRO A 332 16.13 22.30 -17.04
CA PRO A 332 14.84 21.63 -16.91
C PRO A 332 14.39 21.57 -15.45
N ALA A 333 13.23 22.18 -15.18
CA ALA A 333 12.53 22.06 -13.89
C ALA A 333 11.97 20.64 -13.68
N ILE A 334 11.76 19.90 -14.77
CA ILE A 334 11.18 18.56 -14.74
C ILE A 334 12.12 17.64 -15.52
N ASN A 335 12.57 16.58 -14.87
CA ASN A 335 13.31 15.51 -15.51
C ASN A 335 12.32 14.46 -15.98
N PHE A 336 12.32 14.15 -17.28
CA PHE A 336 11.52 13.08 -17.85
C PHE A 336 12.43 12.11 -18.59
N GLU A 337 12.12 10.82 -18.48
CA GLU A 337 12.80 9.79 -19.27
C GLU A 337 12.17 9.75 -20.67
N LEU A 338 12.98 10.03 -21.69
CA LEU A 338 12.56 9.90 -23.07
C LEU A 338 12.58 8.41 -23.44
N THR A 339 11.40 7.83 -23.65
CA THR A 339 11.28 6.41 -23.96
C THR A 339 11.50 6.10 -25.44
N ASP A 340 11.02 6.96 -26.33
CA ASP A 340 11.14 6.83 -27.79
C ASP A 340 11.23 8.22 -28.45
N GLY A 341 11.98 8.34 -29.55
CA GLY A 341 12.17 9.59 -30.30
C GLY A 341 13.44 10.38 -29.94
N ASP A 342 13.58 11.58 -30.49
CA ASP A 342 14.69 12.49 -30.23
C ASP A 342 14.20 13.73 -29.45
N ALA A 343 14.86 14.09 -28.35
CA ALA A 343 14.54 15.28 -27.58
C ALA A 343 15.05 16.59 -28.20
N TRP A 344 14.52 17.74 -27.74
CA TRP A 344 15.01 19.09 -28.07
C TRP A 344 16.38 19.43 -27.48
N GLN A 345 16.96 18.56 -26.65
CA GLN A 345 18.21 18.79 -25.90
C GLN A 345 19.39 19.19 -26.80
N ASN A 346 19.36 18.82 -28.09
CA ASN A 346 20.40 19.15 -29.07
C ASN A 346 19.98 20.20 -30.12
N ASP A 347 18.72 20.66 -30.12
CA ASP A 347 18.22 21.68 -31.05
C ASP A 347 17.06 22.50 -30.43
N PRO A 348 17.35 23.70 -29.87
CA PRO A 348 16.34 24.57 -29.27
C PRO A 348 15.30 25.14 -30.25
N GLN A 349 15.55 25.04 -31.57
CA GLN A 349 14.63 25.54 -32.60
C GLN A 349 13.71 24.44 -33.14
N ARG A 350 13.95 23.18 -32.77
CA ARG A 350 13.14 22.04 -33.20
C ARG A 350 11.72 22.19 -32.64
N ARG A 351 10.74 22.27 -33.54
CA ARG A 351 9.32 22.28 -33.18
C ARG A 351 8.84 20.83 -33.08
N GLY A 352 8.13 20.50 -32.01
CA GLY A 352 7.54 19.18 -31.77
C GLY A 352 6.81 19.20 -30.44
N VAL A 353 6.22 18.07 -30.05
CA VAL A 353 5.58 17.90 -28.74
C VAL A 353 6.04 16.58 -28.15
N ILE A 354 6.30 16.56 -26.84
CA ILE A 354 6.48 15.32 -26.09
C ILE A 354 5.14 15.00 -25.44
N VAL A 355 4.64 13.81 -25.72
CA VAL A 355 3.35 13.31 -25.25
C VAL A 355 3.63 12.12 -24.35
N SER A 356 2.93 12.01 -23.21
CA SER A 356 3.08 10.84 -22.35
C SER A 356 2.63 9.58 -23.08
N ARG A 357 3.24 8.43 -22.79
CA ARG A 357 2.89 7.16 -23.44
C ARG A 357 1.40 6.83 -23.32
N THR A 358 0.83 7.03 -22.13
CA THR A 358 -0.61 6.85 -21.89
C THR A 358 -1.48 7.72 -22.79
N LEU A 359 -1.09 8.98 -22.99
CA LEU A 359 -1.82 9.92 -23.84
C LEU A 359 -1.68 9.51 -25.32
N ALA A 360 -0.47 9.18 -25.78
CA ALA A 360 -0.21 8.71 -27.14
C ALA A 360 -0.99 7.43 -27.48
N ASP A 361 -1.02 6.46 -26.58
CA ASP A 361 -1.78 5.21 -26.72
C ASP A 361 -3.30 5.48 -26.81
N SER A 362 -3.81 6.45 -26.02
CA SER A 362 -5.25 6.78 -26.00
C SER A 362 -5.75 7.39 -27.31
N ILE A 363 -4.88 8.10 -28.03
CA ILE A 363 -5.18 8.68 -29.36
C ILE A 363 -4.60 7.83 -30.51
N ASN A 364 -4.00 6.69 -30.19
CA ASN A 364 -3.37 5.75 -31.12
C ASN A 364 -2.35 6.44 -32.05
N LYS A 365 -1.40 7.17 -31.46
CA LYS A 365 -0.33 7.92 -32.14
C LYS A 365 1.06 7.41 -31.72
N GLY A 366 2.00 7.41 -32.66
CA GLY A 366 3.41 7.08 -32.43
C GLY A 366 4.35 8.24 -32.75
N VAL A 367 5.65 8.01 -32.58
CA VAL A 367 6.69 8.99 -32.91
C VAL A 367 6.64 9.31 -34.41
N GLY A 368 6.50 10.60 -34.75
CA GLY A 368 6.41 11.09 -36.13
C GLY A 368 4.99 11.21 -36.68
N ASP A 369 3.97 10.88 -35.89
CA ASP A 369 2.57 11.17 -36.24
C ASP A 369 2.16 12.57 -35.77
N SER A 370 1.39 13.28 -36.60
CA SER A 370 0.91 14.61 -36.24
C SER A 370 -0.21 14.58 -35.18
N VAL A 371 -0.16 15.53 -34.25
CA VAL A 371 -1.15 15.76 -33.20
C VAL A 371 -1.73 17.17 -33.35
N THR A 372 -3.07 17.26 -33.41
CA THR A 372 -3.80 18.53 -33.51
C THR A 372 -4.04 19.10 -32.11
N LEU A 373 -3.46 20.27 -31.83
CA LEU A 373 -3.64 21.03 -30.59
C LEU A 373 -4.62 22.18 -30.80
N ILE A 374 -5.60 22.33 -29.90
CA ILE A 374 -6.65 23.34 -29.98
C ILE A 374 -6.59 24.23 -28.73
N TYR A 375 -6.44 25.54 -28.91
CA TYR A 375 -6.50 26.52 -27.82
C TYR A 375 -7.43 27.68 -28.18
N GLY A 376 -8.57 27.76 -27.48
CA GLY A 376 -9.61 28.73 -27.80
C GLY A 376 -10.14 28.53 -29.22
N SER A 377 -9.92 29.49 -30.11
CA SER A 377 -10.30 29.41 -31.53
C SER A 377 -9.13 29.06 -32.46
N ARG A 378 -7.93 28.81 -31.93
CA ARG A 378 -6.73 28.51 -32.70
C ARG A 378 -6.48 27.00 -32.71
N THR A 379 -6.08 26.49 -33.87
CA THR A 379 -5.67 25.09 -34.06
C THR A 379 -4.23 25.08 -34.56
N LEU A 380 -3.42 24.16 -34.04
CA LEU A 380 -2.01 24.00 -34.39
C LEU A 380 -1.71 22.51 -34.54
N ASP A 381 -1.22 22.11 -35.70
CA ASP A 381 -0.72 20.75 -35.94
C ASP A 381 0.77 20.70 -35.61
N MET A 382 1.16 19.71 -34.80
CA MET A 382 2.56 19.47 -34.44
C MET A 382 2.93 18.01 -34.69
N ASP A 383 4.15 17.78 -35.17
CA ASP A 383 4.71 16.45 -35.50
C ASP A 383 5.59 15.88 -34.38
#